data_AF-A0A965PKE1-F1
#
_entry.id   AF-A0A965PKE1-F1
#
_cell.length_a   1.000
_cell.length_b   1.000
_cell.length_c   1.000
_cell.angle_alpha   90.00
_cell.angle_beta   90.00
_cell.angle_gamma   90.00
#
_symmetry.space_group_name_H-M   'P 1'
#
loop_
_entity.id
_entity.type
_entity.pdbx_description
1 polymer ?
#
loop_
_entity_poly.entity_id
_entity_poly.type
_entity_poly.pdbx_seq_one_letter_code
_entity_poly.pdbx_strand_id
1 'polypeptide(L)'
;MALLARIIINSREDLDSIQGTPEHAQFMDFLRGSMLQRQNNAVYPEGYGQPNYEGPEVEPVWADVEDLSTIERFGFTKADFA
;
A
#
# COMPACT_ATOMS: atom_id res chain seq x y z
N MET A 1 1.13 -7.33 -33.84
CA MET A 1 1.49 -7.23 -32.41
C MET A 1 1.36 -5.78 -32.02
N ALA A 2 0.29 -5.39 -31.33
CA ALA A 2 0.17 -4.03 -30.81
C ALA A 2 1.21 -3.86 -29.70
N LEU A 3 2.02 -2.80 -29.77
CA LEU A 3 2.80 -2.34 -28.63
C LEU A 3 1.81 -2.13 -27.48
N LEU A 4 1.87 -2.98 -26.46
CA LEU A 4 1.24 -2.69 -25.17
C LEU A 4 2.03 -1.52 -24.59
N ALA A 5 1.68 -0.29 -24.97
CA ALA A 5 2.13 0.88 -24.25
C ALA A 5 1.64 0.70 -22.81
N ARG A 6 2.57 0.39 -21.91
CA ARG A 6 2.26 0.27 -20.49
C ARG A 6 1.78 1.65 -20.05
N ILE A 7 0.47 1.80 -19.85
CA ILE A 7 -0.12 3.04 -19.38
C ILE A 7 0.47 3.32 -18.00
N ILE A 8 1.17 4.44 -17.88
CA ILE A 8 1.76 4.88 -16.61
C ILE A 8 0.73 5.79 -15.95
N ILE A 9 0.24 5.39 -14.78
CA ILE A 9 -0.75 6.13 -14.00
C ILE A 9 -0.02 6.82 -12.86
N ASN A 10 0.27 8.11 -12.99
CA ASN A 10 0.94 8.91 -11.95
C ASN A 10 0.00 9.87 -11.23
N SER A 11 -1.13 10.18 -11.86
CA SER A 11 -2.08 11.19 -11.40
C SER A 11 -3.52 10.72 -11.53
N ARG A 12 -4.43 11.49 -10.90
CA ARG A 12 -5.86 11.26 -11.05
C ARG A 12 -6.35 11.45 -12.49
N GLU A 13 -5.80 12.43 -13.21
CA GLU A 13 -6.15 12.68 -14.61
C GLU A 13 -5.77 11.49 -15.51
N ASP A 14 -4.59 10.89 -15.28
CA ASP A 14 -4.17 9.69 -16.02
C ASP A 14 -5.17 8.55 -15.79
N LEU A 15 -5.60 8.35 -14.55
CA LEU A 15 -6.57 7.33 -14.19
C LEU A 15 -7.94 7.59 -14.82
N ASP A 16 -8.45 8.82 -14.74
CA ASP A 16 -9.75 9.18 -15.32
C ASP A 16 -9.75 9.08 -16.85
N SER A 17 -8.60 9.33 -17.52
CA SER A 17 -8.47 9.21 -18.98
C SER A 17 -8.71 7.80 -19.52
N ILE A 18 -8.54 6.78 -18.66
CA ILE A 18 -8.76 5.36 -18.98
C ILE A 18 -10.02 4.80 -18.33
N GLN A 19 -10.93 5.68 -17.86
CA GLN A 19 -12.17 5.24 -17.23
C GLN A 19 -12.96 4.29 -18.14
N GLY A 20 -13.43 3.19 -17.56
CA GLY A 20 -14.19 2.16 -18.27
C GLY A 20 -13.33 1.07 -18.93
N THR A 21 -11.99 1.18 -18.89
CA THR A 21 -11.12 0.08 -19.33
C THR A 21 -10.86 -0.93 -18.20
N PRO A 22 -10.43 -2.16 -18.52
CA PRO A 22 -9.98 -3.12 -17.52
C PRO A 22 -8.80 -2.62 -16.66
N GLU A 23 -7.89 -1.84 -17.23
CA GLU A 23 -6.74 -1.26 -16.53
C GLU A 23 -7.19 -0.28 -15.44
N HIS A 24 -8.21 0.53 -15.72
CA HIS A 24 -8.81 1.40 -14.70
C HIS A 24 -9.38 0.59 -13.54
N ALA A 25 -10.15 -0.47 -13.83
CA ALA A 25 -10.72 -1.33 -12.79
C ALA A 25 -9.64 -1.98 -11.92
N GLN A 26 -8.59 -2.51 -12.55
CA GLN A 26 -7.45 -3.10 -11.83
C GLN A 26 -6.73 -2.07 -10.95
N PHE A 27 -6.54 -0.84 -11.43
CA PHE A 27 -5.90 0.20 -10.64
C PHE A 27 -6.77 0.64 -9.46
N MET A 28 -8.09 0.73 -9.64
CA MET A 28 -9.02 1.00 -8.54
C MET A 28 -9.00 -0.10 -7.47
N ASP A 29 -8.86 -1.37 -7.87
CA ASP A 29 -8.70 -2.48 -6.92
C ASP A 29 -7.36 -2.41 -6.17
N PHE A 30 -6.29 -1.98 -6.84
CA PHE A 30 -5.00 -1.72 -6.19
C PHE A 30 -5.11 -0.60 -5.14
N LEU A 31 -5.76 0.51 -5.48
CA LEU A 31 -6.01 1.61 -4.54
C LEU A 31 -6.81 1.14 -3.33
N ARG A 32 -7.87 0.34 -3.55
CA ARG A 32 -8.64 -0.28 -2.47
C ARG A 32 -7.77 -1.13 -1.56
N GLY A 33 -6.90 -1.96 -2.13
CA GLY A 33 -5.98 -2.83 -1.39
C GLY A 33 -4.90 -2.06 -0.62
N SER A 34 -4.50 -0.88 -1.10
CA SER A 34 -3.49 -0.04 -0.45
C SER A 34 -3.95 0.58 0.87
N MET A 35 -5.25 0.58 1.16
CA MET A 35 -5.81 1.19 2.38
C MET A 35 -5.40 0.46 3.68
N LEU A 36 -4.90 -0.79 3.58
CA LEU A 36 -4.45 -1.58 4.71
C LEU A 36 -3.01 -2.05 4.48
N GLN A 37 -2.13 -1.72 5.41
CA GLN A 37 -0.75 -2.19 5.42
C GLN A 37 -0.50 -3.07 6.64
N ARG A 38 0.06 -4.26 6.41
CA ARG A 38 0.50 -5.13 7.50
C ARG A 38 1.86 -4.68 8.02
N GLN A 39 1.89 -4.20 9.24
CA GLN A 39 3.10 -3.68 9.89
C GLN A 39 3.46 -4.52 11.11
N ASN A 40 4.75 -4.61 11.41
CA ASN A 40 5.24 -5.26 12.61
C ASN A 40 5.34 -4.22 13.73
N ASN A 41 4.47 -4.35 14.72
CA ASN A 41 4.39 -3.46 15.89
C ASN A 41 5.10 -4.04 17.12
N ALA A 42 5.96 -5.04 16.96
CA ALA A 42 6.77 -5.56 18.06
C ALA A 42 7.71 -4.48 18.60
N VAL A 43 7.80 -4.39 19.92
CA VAL A 43 8.74 -3.51 20.61
C VAL A 43 10.02 -4.29 20.88
N TYR A 44 11.12 -3.83 20.29
CA TYR A 44 12.42 -4.45 20.43
C TYR A 44 13.23 -3.77 21.55
N PRO A 45 13.80 -4.53 22.50
CA PRO A 45 14.66 -4.00 23.55
C PRO A 45 15.90 -3.30 22.99
N GLU A 46 16.53 -2.45 23.81
CA GLU A 46 17.80 -1.81 23.45
C GLU A 46 18.87 -2.88 23.15
N GLY A 47 19.61 -2.69 22.05
CA GLY A 47 20.64 -3.63 21.60
C GLY A 47 20.10 -4.91 20.94
N TYR A 48 18.79 -5.08 20.79
CA TYR A 48 18.21 -6.23 20.09
C TYR A 48 18.79 -6.37 18.67
N GLY A 49 19.25 -7.57 18.32
CA GLY A 49 19.91 -7.86 17.04
C GLY A 49 21.39 -7.48 16.96
N GLN A 50 21.99 -6.94 18.03
CA GLN A 50 23.44 -6.72 18.11
C GLN A 50 24.17 -8.00 18.59
N PRO A 51 25.46 -8.18 18.25
CA PRO A 51 26.21 -9.40 18.58
C PRO A 51 26.28 -9.74 20.08
N ASN A 52 26.17 -8.75 20.96
CA ASN A 52 26.26 -8.93 22.41
C ASN A 52 24.88 -8.90 23.11
N TYR A 53 23.79 -9.06 22.34
CA TYR A 53 22.45 -9.14 22.90
C TYR A 53 22.19 -10.52 23.50
N GLU A 54 21.95 -10.58 24.81
CA GLU A 54 21.65 -11.81 25.54
C GLU A 54 20.18 -11.90 26.00
N GLY A 55 19.34 -10.94 25.58
CA GLY A 55 17.92 -10.93 25.93
C GLY A 55 17.09 -11.93 25.10
N PRO A 56 15.80 -12.09 25.43
CA PRO A 56 14.93 -13.03 24.73
C PRO A 56 14.66 -12.59 23.29
N GLU A 57 14.43 -13.58 22.41
CA GLU A 57 13.93 -13.31 21.06
C GLU A 57 12.53 -12.70 21.12
N VAL A 58 12.29 -11.70 20.27
CA VAL A 58 11.02 -10.99 20.16
C VAL A 58 10.37 -11.35 18.83
N GLU A 59 9.29 -12.12 18.92
CA GLU A 59 8.45 -12.44 17.79
C GLU A 59 7.77 -11.19 17.21
N PRO A 60 7.67 -11.07 15.87
CA PRO A 60 6.97 -9.95 15.25
C PRO A 60 5.48 -9.97 15.61
N VAL A 61 4.93 -8.79 15.92
CA VAL A 61 3.51 -8.59 16.18
C VAL A 61 2.90 -7.93 14.95
N TRP A 62 2.38 -8.76 14.04
CA TRP A 62 1.75 -8.27 12.83
C TRP A 62 0.37 -7.68 13.10
N ALA A 63 0.18 -6.42 12.74
CA ALA A 63 -1.10 -5.73 12.80
C ALA A 63 -1.42 -5.08 11.45
N ASP A 64 -2.69 -5.06 11.09
CA ASP A 64 -3.17 -4.30 9.94
C ASP A 64 -3.39 -2.85 10.39
N VAL A 65 -2.66 -1.94 9.76
CA VAL A 65 -2.74 -0.50 10.01
C VAL A 65 -3.37 0.17 8.80
N GLU A 66 -4.32 1.06 9.04
CA GLU A 66 -4.92 1.85 7.98
C GLU A 66 -3.94 2.92 7.48
N ASP A 67 -3.71 2.96 6.17
CA ASP A 67 -2.94 4.00 5.49
C ASP A 67 -3.71 4.50 4.26
N LEU A 68 -4.24 5.71 4.36
CA LEU A 68 -5.01 6.34 3.28
C LEU A 68 -4.12 7.19 2.34
N SER A 69 -2.82 7.30 2.62
CA SER A 69 -1.93 8.22 1.90
C SER A 69 -1.86 7.94 0.40
N THR A 70 -2.00 6.68 0.00
CA THR A 70 -1.98 6.29 -1.42
C THR A 70 -3.25 6.75 -2.14
N ILE A 71 -4.43 6.55 -1.56
CA ILE A 71 -5.69 6.96 -2.18
C ILE A 71 -5.84 8.49 -2.17
N GLU A 72 -5.34 9.17 -1.13
CA GLU A 72 -5.36 10.62 -0.98
C GLU A 72 -4.48 11.31 -2.03
N ARG A 73 -3.35 10.72 -2.42
CA ARG A 73 -2.51 11.22 -3.54
C ARG A 73 -3.26 11.26 -4.87
N PHE A 74 -4.24 10.38 -5.05
CA PHE A 74 -5.14 10.35 -6.21
C PHE A 74 -6.43 11.15 -5.99
N GLY A 75 -6.52 11.92 -4.91
CA GLY A 75 -7.67 12.75 -4.58
C GLY A 75 -8.90 11.97 -4.12
N PHE A 76 -8.73 10.71 -3.74
CA PHE A 76 -9.81 9.90 -3.17
C PHE A 76 -9.83 9.99 -1.64
N THR A 77 -10.99 9.68 -1.10
CA THR A 77 -11.24 9.41 0.31
C THR A 77 -11.67 7.96 0.48
N LYS A 78 -11.67 7.47 1.72
CA LYS A 78 -12.16 6.11 2.01
C LYS A 78 -13.62 5.89 1.58
N ALA A 79 -14.44 6.94 1.59
CA ALA A 79 -15.84 6.87 1.18
C ALA A 79 -16.02 6.48 -0.30
N ASP A 80 -15.02 6.76 -1.15
CA ASP A 80 -15.05 6.40 -2.57
C ASP A 80 -14.89 4.89 -2.83
N PHE A 81 -14.55 4.13 -1.78
CA PHE A 81 -14.37 2.68 -1.83
C PHE A 81 -15.38 1.92 -0.95
N ALA A 82 -16.36 2.59 -0.36
CA ALA A 82 -17.38 1.97 0.51
C ALA A 82 -18.43 1.16 -0.26
#